data_AF-A0A150FY61-F1
#
_entry.id   AF-A0A150FY61-F1
#
_cell.length_a   1.000
_cell.length_b   1.000
_cell.length_c   1.000
_cell.angle_alpha   90.00
_cell.angle_beta   90.00
_cell.angle_gamma   90.00
#
_symmetry.space_group_name_H-M   'P 1'
#
loop_
_entity.id
_entity.type
_entity.pdbx_description
1 polymer ?
#
loop_
_entity_poly.entity_id
_entity_poly.type
_entity_poly.pdbx_seq_one_letter_code
_entity_poly.pdbx_strand_id
1 'polypeptide(L)'
;MATTPAAAPPPSPDAPLKYLPGFGNEFCSEALPGALPQQNNPKTCPYGLYAEQLSGTHFTAPRVANRRSWLYRIRPSVTHTPFHPIDFPNEALTADFANGAVTPNQLRWRPFPIPTEPVDWVRGLFTLCGTGRAGSKEGFAIHVYAANRSMESAALANADGDFLIVPQQGALRLKTEFGLLDVAPGEIAVLPRGVRFAVELHCGAARGYVLETFAGHFALPDLGPIGANGLANPRDFLHPVAWFEPEAERAVSYNVLHKLEGQLFVAAQAFSPFNVVAWHGNYVPYKYDLARFCPMNSVAFDHPDPSIFTVLTVPSYTPGAPPTADFVVFPPRWLVAEHTFRPPYYHRNVMSEFMGLIRGQYEAKLDGGFLPGGASLHLCCTPHGPDTATYERAVAGGRGEGGEDGPSRLGHETLAFMFETSAIPRVSPAALGCPSVDRDYYKCWVGLRSHFDPTAVPPGVTAPGAATAAVGGKGAGAAASGGVAAGNGVVKAGKDADRDGGGKANGLAEGLGGLGLS
;
A
#
# COMPACT_ATOMS: atom_id res chain seq x y z
N MET A 1 49.11 -22.36 -22.36
CA MET A 1 48.60 -21.09 -21.80
C MET A 1 47.23 -20.85 -22.40
N ALA A 2 46.17 -21.16 -21.64
CA ALA A 2 44.81 -20.90 -22.08
C ALA A 2 44.53 -19.41 -21.87
N THR A 3 44.27 -18.68 -22.94
CA THR A 3 43.89 -17.27 -22.92
C THR A 3 42.52 -17.14 -22.26
N THR A 4 42.49 -16.56 -21.08
CA THR A 4 41.26 -16.12 -20.41
C THR A 4 40.50 -15.19 -21.36
N PRO A 5 39.23 -15.44 -21.69
CA PRO A 5 38.46 -14.49 -22.49
C PRO A 5 38.33 -13.19 -21.71
N ALA A 6 38.67 -12.07 -22.35
CA ALA A 6 38.52 -10.75 -21.78
C ALA A 6 37.04 -10.54 -21.39
N ALA A 7 36.80 -10.16 -20.14
CA ALA A 7 35.47 -9.78 -19.68
C ALA A 7 34.94 -8.66 -20.57
N ALA A 8 33.68 -8.76 -20.99
CA ALA A 8 33.04 -7.67 -21.71
C ALA A 8 33.10 -6.40 -20.86
N PRO A 9 33.36 -5.22 -21.46
CA PRO A 9 33.37 -3.97 -20.70
C PRO A 9 32.00 -3.79 -20.01
N PRO A 10 31.97 -3.21 -18.79
CA PRO A 10 30.72 -2.93 -18.12
C PRO A 10 29.83 -2.06 -19.02
N PRO A 11 28.51 -2.31 -19.06
CA PRO A 11 27.61 -1.49 -19.84
C PRO A 11 27.72 -0.02 -19.41
N SER A 12 27.66 0.90 -20.37
CA SER A 12 27.54 2.33 -20.11
C SER A 12 26.39 2.58 -19.11
N PRO A 13 26.51 3.54 -18.16
CA PRO A 13 25.43 3.88 -17.23
C PRO A 13 24.10 4.24 -17.92
N ASP A 14 24.14 4.60 -19.21
CA ASP A 14 23.01 4.95 -20.07
C ASP A 14 22.53 3.80 -20.99
N ALA A 15 23.19 2.64 -20.96
CA ALA A 15 22.76 1.50 -21.78
C ALA A 15 21.46 0.89 -21.19
N PRO A 16 20.48 0.52 -22.04
CA PRO A 16 19.24 -0.07 -21.56
C PRO A 16 19.52 -1.39 -20.83
N LEU A 17 19.05 -1.47 -19.58
CA LEU A 17 19.16 -2.67 -18.76
C LEU A 17 18.37 -3.83 -19.38
N LYS A 18 18.92 -5.05 -19.26
CA LYS A 18 18.24 -6.28 -19.65
C LYS A 18 17.54 -6.89 -18.43
N TYR A 19 16.41 -7.55 -18.69
CA TYR A 19 15.59 -8.17 -17.64
C TYR A 19 15.14 -9.57 -18.04
N LEU A 20 14.81 -10.38 -17.03
CA LEU A 20 14.20 -11.70 -17.16
C LEU A 20 12.68 -11.57 -16.90
N PRO A 21 11.81 -11.85 -17.88
CA PRO A 21 10.36 -11.75 -17.70
C PRO A 21 9.77 -12.99 -17.00
N GLY A 22 8.70 -12.79 -16.23
CA GLY A 22 7.81 -13.86 -15.74
C GLY A 22 7.69 -13.94 -14.22
N PHE A 23 6.57 -13.49 -13.68
CA PHE A 23 6.26 -13.55 -12.25
C PHE A 23 6.31 -14.99 -11.71
N GLY A 24 7.07 -15.20 -10.63
CA GLY A 24 7.11 -16.46 -9.90
C GLY A 24 7.96 -17.58 -10.53
N ASN A 25 8.69 -17.29 -11.62
CA ASN A 25 9.59 -18.26 -12.25
C ASN A 25 10.73 -18.70 -11.30
N GLU A 26 11.34 -19.85 -11.62
CA GLU A 26 12.67 -20.22 -11.16
C GLU A 26 13.68 -19.72 -12.19
N PHE A 27 14.37 -18.63 -11.89
CA PHE A 27 15.31 -17.98 -12.79
C PHE A 27 16.73 -18.51 -12.59
N CYS A 28 17.54 -18.38 -13.64
CA CYS A 28 18.99 -18.55 -13.59
C CYS A 28 19.62 -17.33 -14.28
N SER A 29 20.60 -16.70 -13.63
CA SER A 29 21.32 -15.55 -14.21
C SER A 29 22.79 -15.57 -13.82
N GLU A 30 23.66 -15.26 -14.77
CA GLU A 30 25.10 -15.16 -14.56
C GLU A 30 25.71 -13.97 -15.30
N ALA A 31 26.55 -13.20 -14.61
CA ALA A 31 27.30 -12.09 -15.20
C ALA A 31 28.60 -12.57 -15.89
N LEU A 32 29.11 -13.74 -15.48
CA LEU A 32 30.27 -14.39 -16.10
C LEU A 32 29.86 -15.79 -16.60
N PRO A 33 30.28 -16.21 -17.81
CA PRO A 33 29.89 -17.50 -18.37
C PRO A 33 30.29 -18.69 -17.49
N GLY A 34 29.34 -19.56 -17.15
CA GLY A 34 29.59 -20.74 -16.32
C GLY A 34 29.87 -20.43 -14.85
N ALA A 35 29.44 -19.26 -14.36
CA ALA A 35 29.53 -18.92 -12.94
C ALA A 35 28.50 -19.69 -12.10
N LEU A 36 27.37 -20.10 -12.70
CA LEU A 36 26.45 -21.02 -12.05
C LEU A 36 27.02 -22.46 -12.03
N PRO A 37 27.12 -23.10 -10.85
CA PRO A 37 27.51 -24.50 -10.77
C PRO A 37 26.36 -25.44 -11.17
N GLN A 38 26.71 -26.67 -11.53
CA GLN A 38 25.73 -27.73 -11.86
C GLN A 38 24.92 -28.20 -10.63
N GLN A 39 25.46 -28.02 -9.42
CA GLN A 39 24.81 -28.34 -8.13
C GLN A 39 24.87 -27.11 -7.22
N ASN A 40 23.92 -26.96 -6.29
CA ASN A 40 23.84 -25.73 -5.49
C ASN A 40 25.08 -25.46 -4.62
N ASN A 41 25.62 -26.51 -3.98
CA ASN A 41 26.70 -26.44 -2.98
C ASN A 41 27.93 -27.27 -3.40
N PRO A 42 28.67 -26.87 -4.43
CA PRO A 42 29.89 -27.58 -4.81
C PRO A 42 30.99 -27.36 -3.75
N LYS A 43 31.91 -28.32 -3.62
CA LYS A 43 33.11 -28.15 -2.76
C LYS A 43 33.93 -26.92 -3.15
N THR A 44 33.95 -26.58 -4.43
CA THR A 44 34.61 -25.40 -4.98
C THR A 44 33.67 -24.81 -6.03
N CYS A 45 33.16 -23.60 -5.79
CA CYS A 45 32.32 -22.92 -6.78
C CYS A 45 33.18 -22.45 -7.96
N PRO A 46 32.59 -22.34 -9.16
CA PRO A 46 33.19 -21.63 -10.28
C PRO A 46 33.74 -20.27 -9.83
N TYR A 47 34.86 -19.85 -10.42
CA TYR A 47 35.55 -18.60 -10.11
C TYR A 47 35.98 -18.42 -8.63
N GLY A 48 35.93 -19.48 -7.81
CA GLY A 48 36.26 -19.38 -6.39
C GLY A 48 35.20 -18.63 -5.57
N LEU A 49 33.96 -18.55 -6.06
CA LEU A 49 32.85 -17.86 -5.40
C LEU A 49 32.39 -18.62 -4.13
N TYR A 50 31.65 -17.91 -3.29
CA TYR A 50 30.93 -18.49 -2.15
C TYR A 50 29.47 -18.73 -2.54
N ALA A 51 28.96 -19.93 -2.25
CA ALA A 51 27.54 -20.22 -2.33
C ALA A 51 26.84 -19.72 -1.06
N GLU A 52 25.77 -18.95 -1.21
CA GLU A 52 24.94 -18.44 -0.12
C GLU A 52 23.47 -18.61 -0.49
N GLN A 53 22.65 -19.09 0.43
CA GLN A 53 21.21 -19.19 0.20
C GLN A 53 20.48 -18.08 0.95
N LEU A 54 19.65 -17.32 0.23
CA LEU A 54 18.63 -16.46 0.81
C LEU A 54 17.30 -17.20 0.82
N SER A 55 16.78 -17.48 2.01
CA SER A 55 15.49 -18.16 2.20
C SER A 55 14.43 -17.13 2.56
N GLY A 56 13.49 -16.88 1.64
CA GLY A 56 12.35 -15.98 1.84
C GLY A 56 11.23 -16.61 2.68
N THR A 57 11.10 -17.94 2.61
CA THR A 57 10.12 -18.71 3.39
C THR A 57 10.80 -19.75 4.29
N HIS A 58 10.04 -20.30 5.23
CA HIS A 58 10.46 -21.51 5.95
C HIS A 58 10.69 -22.68 4.98
N PHE A 59 11.65 -23.56 5.30
CA PHE A 59 12.10 -24.63 4.39
C PHE A 59 11.00 -25.59 3.93
N THR A 60 10.02 -25.83 4.80
CA THR A 60 8.91 -26.77 4.57
C THR A 60 7.69 -26.13 3.90
N ALA A 61 7.78 -24.87 3.46
CA ALA A 61 6.69 -24.24 2.73
C ALA A 61 6.34 -25.07 1.49
N PRO A 62 5.04 -25.26 1.16
CA PRO A 62 4.63 -25.96 -0.05
C PRO A 62 5.35 -25.38 -1.27
N ARG A 63 5.72 -26.21 -2.23
CA ARG A 63 6.57 -25.80 -3.37
C ARG A 63 6.06 -24.54 -4.10
N VAL A 64 4.73 -24.40 -4.24
CA VAL A 64 4.08 -23.24 -4.88
C VAL A 64 4.30 -21.92 -4.11
N ALA A 65 4.43 -22.00 -2.79
CA ALA A 65 4.64 -20.87 -1.90
C ALA A 65 6.11 -20.71 -1.45
N ASN A 66 6.94 -21.74 -1.63
CA ASN A 66 8.34 -21.72 -1.22
C ASN A 66 9.13 -20.67 -2.02
N ARG A 67 9.84 -19.79 -1.32
CA ARG A 67 10.66 -18.73 -1.92
C ARG A 67 12.10 -18.83 -1.43
N ARG A 68 13.03 -19.04 -2.35
CA ARG A 68 14.47 -19.11 -2.06
C ARG A 68 15.33 -18.83 -3.30
N SER A 69 16.49 -18.22 -3.06
CA SER A 69 17.50 -17.98 -4.08
C SER A 69 18.89 -18.38 -3.60
N TRP A 70 19.68 -18.94 -4.51
CA TRP A 70 21.09 -19.21 -4.34
C TRP A 70 21.90 -18.11 -5.00
N LEU A 71 22.86 -17.56 -4.25
CA LEU A 71 23.74 -16.47 -4.65
C LEU A 71 25.18 -17.00 -4.69
N TYR A 72 25.88 -16.77 -5.79
CA TYR A 72 27.30 -17.08 -5.96
C TYR A 72 28.09 -15.78 -5.96
N ARG A 73 28.69 -15.48 -4.81
CA ARG A 73 29.21 -14.15 -4.47
C ARG A 73 30.70 -14.14 -4.13
N ILE A 74 31.34 -13.00 -4.33
CA ILE A 74 32.79 -12.83 -4.14
C ILE A 74 33.17 -12.92 -2.65
N ARG A 75 32.38 -12.30 -1.77
CA ARG A 75 32.53 -12.40 -0.31
C ARG A 75 31.15 -12.63 0.32
N PRO A 76 31.02 -13.53 1.30
CA PRO A 76 29.74 -13.86 1.91
C PRO A 76 29.18 -12.72 2.76
N SER A 77 27.86 -12.65 2.91
CA SER A 77 27.15 -11.59 3.62
C SER A 77 27.53 -11.44 5.09
N VAL A 78 28.07 -12.51 5.70
CA VAL A 78 28.44 -12.59 7.12
C VAL A 78 29.68 -11.78 7.48
N THR A 79 30.49 -11.35 6.51
CA THR A 79 31.72 -10.61 6.78
C THR A 79 31.45 -9.11 6.92
N HIS A 80 31.14 -8.66 8.13
CA HIS A 80 30.93 -7.26 8.51
C HIS A 80 31.31 -7.04 9.99
N THR A 81 31.42 -5.78 10.43
CA THR A 81 31.55 -5.43 11.86
C THR A 81 30.23 -5.70 12.60
N PRO A 82 30.19 -5.78 13.94
CA PRO A 82 28.92 -5.79 14.67
C PRO A 82 27.99 -4.64 14.26
N PHE A 83 26.69 -4.90 14.29
CA PHE A 83 25.66 -3.90 14.07
C PHE A 83 25.50 -3.02 15.31
N HIS A 84 25.39 -1.70 15.10
CA HIS A 84 25.14 -0.73 16.16
C HIS A 84 23.90 0.11 15.81
N PRO A 85 23.06 0.49 16.79
CA PRO A 85 21.93 1.36 16.53
C PRO A 85 22.41 2.70 15.98
N ILE A 86 21.63 3.29 15.07
CA ILE A 86 21.87 4.67 14.62
C ILE A 86 20.81 5.60 15.20
N ASP A 87 21.23 6.82 15.53
CA ASP A 87 20.30 7.91 15.84
C ASP A 87 19.58 8.32 14.56
N PHE A 88 18.46 7.65 14.31
CA PHE A 88 17.44 8.03 13.36
C PHE A 88 16.28 8.65 14.15
N PRO A 89 15.59 9.69 13.66
CA PRO A 89 14.38 10.17 14.33
C PRO A 89 13.35 9.04 14.38
N ASN A 90 13.31 8.33 15.51
CA ASN A 90 12.50 7.13 15.73
C ASN A 90 10.99 7.37 15.51
N GLU A 91 10.55 8.63 15.54
CA GLU A 91 9.15 8.99 15.26
C GLU A 91 8.78 8.90 13.78
N ALA A 92 9.75 8.98 12.86
CA ALA A 92 9.51 8.97 11.42
C ALA A 92 9.36 7.56 10.85
N LEU A 93 9.98 6.55 11.47
CA LEU A 93 9.92 5.16 11.02
C LEU A 93 9.49 4.26 12.18
N THR A 94 8.36 3.57 12.04
CA THR A 94 7.88 2.62 13.05
C THR A 94 7.41 1.32 12.40
N ALA A 95 7.55 0.22 13.14
CA ALA A 95 7.00 -1.08 12.79
C ALA A 95 6.24 -1.74 13.96
N ASP A 96 5.90 -0.96 15.00
CA ASP A 96 5.00 -1.34 16.08
C ASP A 96 3.91 -0.28 16.21
N PHE A 97 2.68 -0.68 15.92
CA PHE A 97 1.54 0.23 15.86
C PHE A 97 0.70 0.22 17.13
N ALA A 98 1.08 -0.48 18.20
CA ALA A 98 0.30 -0.56 19.44
C ALA A 98 -0.08 0.82 20.02
N ASN A 99 0.83 1.79 19.92
CA ASN A 99 0.66 3.17 20.39
C ASN A 99 0.29 4.18 19.29
N GLY A 100 -0.06 3.70 18.09
CA GLY A 100 -0.50 4.57 17.00
C GLY A 100 -1.83 5.26 17.32
N ALA A 101 -2.01 6.46 16.76
CA ALA A 101 -3.21 7.25 16.94
C ALA A 101 -4.44 6.60 16.28
N VAL A 102 -5.58 6.73 16.96
CA VAL A 102 -6.88 6.27 16.48
C VAL A 102 -7.73 7.49 16.16
N THR A 103 -8.38 7.48 15.01
CA THR A 103 -9.32 8.50 14.57
C THR A 103 -10.34 7.86 13.63
N PRO A 104 -11.63 8.21 13.68
CA PRO A 104 -12.62 7.76 12.70
C PRO A 104 -12.71 8.68 11.47
N ASN A 105 -12.06 9.86 11.52
CA ASN A 105 -12.19 10.89 10.50
C ASN A 105 -11.52 10.47 9.18
N GLN A 106 -12.08 10.90 8.04
CA GLN A 106 -11.36 10.80 6.77
C GLN A 106 -10.09 11.66 6.85
N LEU A 107 -8.96 11.12 6.41
CA LEU A 107 -7.70 11.87 6.35
C LEU A 107 -7.30 12.10 4.89
N ARG A 108 -6.72 13.27 4.64
CA ARG A 108 -6.09 13.62 3.36
C ARG A 108 -4.79 14.35 3.64
N TRP A 109 -3.75 13.99 2.91
CA TRP A 109 -2.46 14.66 2.92
C TRP A 109 -2.20 15.29 1.55
N ARG A 110 -1.75 16.54 1.57
CA ARG A 110 -1.14 17.23 0.43
C ARG A 110 0.21 16.58 0.08
N PRO A 111 0.77 16.85 -1.11
CA PRO A 111 2.05 16.29 -1.50
C PRO A 111 3.16 16.61 -0.49
N PHE A 112 3.90 15.58 -0.08
CA PHE A 112 5.01 15.75 0.86
C PHE A 112 6.16 16.52 0.19
N PRO A 113 6.74 17.53 0.85
CA PRO A 113 7.81 18.33 0.26
C PRO A 113 9.07 17.50 0.08
N ILE A 114 9.85 17.80 -0.97
CA ILE A 114 11.22 17.30 -1.10
C ILE A 114 12.07 18.08 -0.07
N PRO A 115 12.90 17.41 0.74
CA PRO A 115 13.77 18.08 1.70
C PRO A 115 14.78 19.01 1.02
N THR A 116 15.23 20.04 1.72
CA THR A 116 16.27 20.97 1.23
C THR A 116 17.65 20.56 1.73
N GLU A 117 17.71 19.93 2.90
CA GLU A 117 18.88 19.29 3.47
C GLU A 117 19.20 17.95 2.79
N PRO A 118 20.46 17.48 2.79
CA PRO A 118 20.83 16.22 2.13
C PRO A 118 20.21 14.99 2.80
N VAL A 119 19.25 14.36 2.11
CA VAL A 119 18.49 13.20 2.58
C VAL A 119 18.49 12.11 1.52
N ASP A 120 19.00 10.93 1.88
CA ASP A 120 18.90 9.74 1.04
C ASP A 120 17.54 9.03 1.16
N TRP A 121 17.30 8.02 0.34
CA TRP A 121 16.01 7.31 0.30
C TRP A 121 15.61 6.68 1.64
N VAL A 122 16.56 6.10 2.38
CA VAL A 122 16.27 5.45 3.68
C VAL A 122 15.92 6.51 4.72
N ARG A 123 16.68 7.60 4.75
CA ARG A 123 16.43 8.71 5.68
C ARG A 123 15.17 9.51 5.34
N GLY A 124 14.75 9.46 4.08
CA GLY A 124 13.54 10.10 3.59
C GLY A 124 12.26 9.31 3.86
N LEU A 125 12.33 8.08 4.39
CA LEU A 125 11.15 7.29 4.73
C LEU A 125 10.38 7.89 5.90
N PHE A 126 9.06 8.00 5.72
CA PHE A 126 8.13 8.53 6.71
C PHE A 126 6.88 7.65 6.80
N THR A 127 6.71 6.97 7.94
CA THR A 127 5.57 6.08 8.21
C THR A 127 4.30 6.89 8.45
N LEU A 128 3.31 6.70 7.58
CA LEU A 128 1.99 7.33 7.71
C LEU A 128 1.10 6.57 8.68
N CYS A 129 0.96 5.27 8.45
CA CYS A 129 0.08 4.40 9.22
C CYS A 129 0.46 2.94 9.03
N GLY A 130 -0.13 2.07 9.84
CA GLY A 130 0.07 0.63 9.73
C GLY A 130 -0.64 -0.11 10.83
N THR A 131 -0.41 -1.41 10.91
CA THR A 131 -1.02 -2.27 11.94
C THR A 131 -0.08 -3.43 12.29
N GLY A 132 -0.33 -4.05 13.44
CA GLY A 132 0.48 -5.16 13.92
C GLY A 132 1.90 -4.76 14.33
N ARG A 133 2.81 -5.73 14.28
CA ARG A 133 4.20 -5.62 14.71
C ARG A 133 5.11 -6.43 13.80
N ALA A 134 6.21 -5.83 13.33
CA ALA A 134 7.19 -6.54 12.51
C ALA A 134 7.86 -7.71 13.25
N GLY A 135 8.08 -7.59 14.58
CA GLY A 135 8.66 -8.64 15.41
C GLY A 135 7.84 -9.93 15.46
N SER A 136 6.50 -9.83 15.42
CA SER A 136 5.60 -10.98 15.29
C SER A 136 5.31 -11.38 13.85
N LYS A 137 5.87 -10.66 12.86
CA LYS A 137 5.60 -10.82 11.43
C LYS A 137 4.11 -10.69 11.09
N GLU A 138 3.44 -9.72 11.71
CA GLU A 138 2.01 -9.49 11.56
C GLU A 138 1.72 -8.08 11.10
N GLY A 139 0.90 -7.94 10.06
CA GLY A 139 0.42 -6.65 9.57
C GLY A 139 1.32 -6.02 8.50
N PHE A 140 1.30 -4.69 8.46
CA PHE A 140 1.90 -3.89 7.41
C PHE A 140 2.17 -2.47 7.90
N ALA A 141 2.97 -1.73 7.14
CA ALA A 141 3.15 -0.29 7.27
C ALA A 141 3.05 0.38 5.91
N ILE A 142 2.50 1.59 5.89
CA ILE A 142 2.43 2.46 4.71
C ILE A 142 3.32 3.66 4.97
N HIS A 143 4.30 3.85 4.09
CA HIS A 143 5.24 4.95 4.13
C HIS A 143 5.12 5.83 2.89
N VAL A 144 5.57 7.06 3.04
CA VAL A 144 6.01 7.88 1.90
C VAL A 144 7.51 8.05 2.00
N TYR A 145 8.18 8.31 0.87
CA TYR A 145 9.58 8.71 0.87
C TYR A 145 9.75 10.03 0.11
N ALA A 146 10.68 10.87 0.58
CA ALA A 146 11.15 12.06 -0.13
C ALA A 146 12.67 12.18 0.07
N ALA A 147 13.43 12.21 -1.02
CA ALA A 147 14.88 12.21 -0.99
C ALA A 147 15.46 13.13 -2.06
N ASN A 148 16.65 13.66 -1.79
CA ASN A 148 17.42 14.51 -2.71
C ASN A 148 18.90 14.07 -2.84
N ARG A 149 19.24 12.89 -2.33
CA ARG A 149 20.57 12.31 -2.42
C ARG A 149 20.53 10.82 -2.74
N SER A 150 21.42 10.39 -3.62
CA SER A 150 21.67 8.95 -3.88
C SER A 150 22.39 8.30 -2.70
N MET A 151 22.18 7.00 -2.53
CA MET A 151 22.95 6.16 -1.62
C MET A 151 24.27 5.77 -2.31
N GLU A 152 25.39 6.35 -1.86
CA GLU A 152 26.71 6.15 -2.51
C GLU A 152 27.49 4.96 -1.93
N SER A 153 27.67 4.92 -0.60
CA SER A 153 28.41 3.85 0.09
C SER A 153 27.57 3.24 1.22
N ALA A 154 26.27 3.11 0.96
CA ALA A 154 25.32 2.51 1.89
C ALA A 154 24.27 1.68 1.17
N ALA A 155 23.83 0.59 1.81
CA ALA A 155 22.73 -0.26 1.37
C ALA A 155 21.81 -0.53 2.55
N LEU A 156 20.55 -0.79 2.27
CA LEU A 156 19.56 -1.24 3.25
C LEU A 156 19.30 -2.74 3.07
N ALA A 157 19.28 -3.47 4.17
CA ALA A 157 18.61 -4.77 4.29
C ALA A 157 17.39 -4.60 5.20
N ASN A 158 16.20 -4.82 4.66
CA ASN A 158 14.99 -4.78 5.48
C ASN A 158 14.66 -6.17 6.04
N ALA A 159 14.83 -6.35 7.35
CA ALA A 159 14.49 -7.59 8.01
C ALA A 159 13.04 -7.63 8.50
N ASP A 160 12.23 -6.60 8.30
CA ASP A 160 10.84 -6.55 8.78
C ASP A 160 9.86 -7.14 7.77
N GLY A 161 10.06 -6.88 6.48
CA GLY A 161 9.08 -7.22 5.46
C GLY A 161 9.52 -7.02 4.02
N ASP A 162 8.60 -7.31 3.10
CA ASP A 162 8.72 -6.98 1.68
C ASP A 162 8.30 -5.52 1.46
N PHE A 163 9.04 -4.78 0.64
CA PHE A 163 8.64 -3.45 0.18
C PHE A 163 8.02 -3.51 -1.21
N LEU A 164 6.85 -2.92 -1.39
CA LEU A 164 6.32 -2.46 -2.69
C LEU A 164 6.54 -0.96 -2.80
N ILE A 165 7.41 -0.54 -3.73
CA ILE A 165 7.77 0.86 -3.99
C ILE A 165 6.98 1.36 -5.19
N VAL A 166 6.34 2.52 -5.03
CA VAL A 166 5.54 3.20 -6.06
C VAL A 166 6.09 4.61 -6.28
N PRO A 167 7.00 4.82 -7.26
CA PRO A 167 7.51 6.14 -7.57
C PRO A 167 6.45 7.09 -8.10
N GLN A 168 6.48 8.34 -7.60
CA GLN A 168 5.58 9.40 -8.02
C GLN A 168 6.33 10.51 -8.77
N GLN A 169 7.48 10.93 -8.25
CA GLN A 169 8.37 11.92 -8.85
C GLN A 169 9.79 11.38 -8.82
N GLY A 170 10.53 11.55 -9.93
CA GLY A 170 11.91 11.11 -10.07
C GLY A 170 12.02 9.60 -10.30
N ALA A 171 12.78 9.19 -11.31
CA ALA A 171 13.10 7.79 -11.54
C ALA A 171 14.20 7.33 -10.55
N LEU A 172 14.11 6.06 -10.14
CA LEU A 172 15.05 5.42 -9.24
C LEU A 172 15.87 4.36 -9.99
N ARG A 173 17.15 4.24 -9.67
CA ARG A 173 17.94 3.03 -9.94
C ARG A 173 18.12 2.27 -8.64
N LEU A 174 17.54 1.07 -8.57
CA LEU A 174 17.67 0.15 -7.45
C LEU A 174 18.85 -0.78 -7.76
N LYS A 175 19.95 -0.60 -7.04
CA LYS A 175 21.08 -1.55 -7.04
C LYS A 175 20.75 -2.64 -6.04
N THR A 176 20.61 -3.88 -6.48
CA THR A 176 20.26 -5.02 -5.62
C THR A 176 21.33 -6.10 -5.70
N GLU A 177 21.33 -7.05 -4.76
CA GLU A 177 22.16 -8.26 -4.85
C GLU A 177 21.88 -9.11 -6.10
N PHE A 178 20.74 -8.93 -6.76
CA PHE A 178 20.35 -9.69 -7.95
C PHE A 178 20.67 -8.95 -9.26
N GLY A 179 21.03 -7.68 -9.16
CA GLY A 179 21.34 -6.79 -10.28
C GLY A 179 20.59 -5.47 -10.20
N LEU A 180 20.50 -4.78 -11.35
CA LEU A 180 20.00 -3.41 -11.44
C LEU A 180 18.55 -3.36 -11.93
N LEU A 181 17.72 -2.52 -11.30
CA LEU A 181 16.37 -2.17 -11.76
C LEU A 181 16.26 -0.65 -11.89
N ASP A 182 15.95 -0.14 -13.07
CA ASP A 182 15.47 1.25 -13.21
C ASP A 182 13.96 1.26 -13.05
N VAL A 183 13.41 2.19 -12.25
CA VAL A 183 11.97 2.26 -11.94
C VAL A 183 11.51 3.71 -12.02
N ALA A 184 10.70 4.01 -13.03
CA ALA A 184 10.15 5.35 -13.25
C ALA A 184 8.74 5.51 -12.67
N PRO A 185 8.23 6.74 -12.45
CA PRO A 185 6.83 6.96 -12.13
C PRO A 185 5.88 6.33 -13.17
N GLY A 186 4.93 5.53 -12.70
CA GLY A 186 4.08 4.67 -13.54
C GLY A 186 4.54 3.22 -13.59
N GLU A 187 5.72 2.92 -13.08
CA GLU A 187 6.17 1.56 -12.76
C GLU A 187 6.14 1.34 -11.24
N ILE A 188 6.18 0.10 -10.82
CA ILE A 188 6.36 -0.31 -9.42
C ILE A 188 7.57 -1.23 -9.31
N ALA A 189 8.12 -1.38 -8.11
CA ALA A 189 9.10 -2.42 -7.81
C ALA A 189 8.83 -3.08 -6.46
N VAL A 190 9.11 -4.37 -6.38
CA VAL A 190 9.06 -5.13 -5.14
C VAL A 190 10.45 -5.58 -4.75
N LEU A 191 10.83 -5.28 -3.51
CA LEU A 191 12.08 -5.67 -2.88
C LEU A 191 11.78 -6.66 -1.76
N PRO A 192 12.14 -7.94 -1.93
CA PRO A 192 11.85 -8.95 -0.91
C PRO A 192 12.64 -8.71 0.39
N ARG A 193 12.06 -9.13 1.50
CA ARG A 193 12.66 -9.11 2.84
C ARG A 193 14.08 -9.70 2.82
N GLY A 194 15.02 -8.98 3.42
CA GLY A 194 16.41 -9.36 3.59
C GLY A 194 17.32 -9.08 2.39
N VAL A 195 16.78 -8.81 1.20
CA VAL A 195 17.60 -8.43 0.03
C VAL A 195 18.26 -7.08 0.30
N ARG A 196 19.58 -7.01 0.14
CA ARG A 196 20.32 -5.75 0.23
C ARG A 196 20.11 -4.93 -1.03
N PHE A 197 19.81 -3.65 -0.86
CA PHE A 197 19.68 -2.72 -1.96
C PHE A 197 20.16 -1.30 -1.64
N ALA A 198 20.52 -0.54 -2.67
CA ALA A 198 20.80 0.89 -2.59
C ALA A 198 19.99 1.62 -3.66
N VAL A 199 19.63 2.87 -3.38
CA VAL A 199 18.81 3.70 -4.26
C VAL A 199 19.65 4.85 -4.80
N GLU A 200 19.77 4.90 -6.12
CA GLU A 200 20.34 6.01 -6.88
C GLU A 200 19.22 6.84 -7.52
N LEU A 201 19.32 8.16 -7.44
CA LEU A 201 18.31 9.09 -7.95
C LEU A 201 18.75 9.61 -9.32
N HIS A 202 17.99 9.29 -10.38
CA HIS A 202 18.32 9.73 -11.74
C HIS A 202 18.22 11.25 -11.94
N CYS A 203 17.32 11.91 -11.20
CA CYS A 203 17.01 13.34 -11.39
C CYS A 203 17.31 14.18 -10.14
N GLY A 204 18.24 13.74 -9.29
CA GLY A 204 18.66 14.46 -8.08
C GLY A 204 17.64 14.52 -6.94
N ALA A 205 16.34 14.32 -7.21
CA ALA A 205 15.31 14.19 -6.20
C ALA A 205 14.25 13.15 -6.59
N ALA A 206 13.67 12.51 -5.58
CA ALA A 206 12.58 11.57 -5.77
C ALA A 206 11.58 11.58 -4.62
N ARG A 207 10.31 11.30 -4.95
CA ARG A 207 9.22 11.09 -3.99
C ARG A 207 8.33 9.95 -4.45
N GLY A 208 7.77 9.21 -3.51
CA GLY A 208 6.79 8.17 -3.79
C GLY A 208 6.24 7.53 -2.53
N TYR A 209 5.66 6.35 -2.70
CA TYR A 209 4.96 5.62 -1.66
C TYR A 209 5.59 4.25 -1.49
N VAL A 210 5.44 3.68 -0.29
CA VAL A 210 5.88 2.32 0.01
C VAL A 210 4.81 1.61 0.82
N LEU A 211 4.39 0.43 0.36
CA LEU A 211 3.70 -0.54 1.20
C LEU A 211 4.72 -1.56 1.69
N GLU A 212 4.91 -1.64 3.00
CA GLU A 212 5.74 -2.63 3.66
C GLU A 212 4.85 -3.71 4.29
N THR A 213 5.06 -4.97 3.95
CA THR A 213 4.27 -6.08 4.52
C THR A 213 5.12 -6.96 5.43
N PHE A 214 4.71 -7.09 6.69
CA PHE A 214 5.44 -7.89 7.68
C PHE A 214 5.10 -9.39 7.57
N ALA A 215 3.92 -9.66 7.00
CA ALA A 215 3.33 -10.97 6.78
C ALA A 215 3.24 -11.26 5.27
N GLY A 216 3.52 -12.51 4.88
CA GLY A 216 3.35 -12.98 3.50
C GLY A 216 4.33 -12.38 2.51
N HIS A 217 4.03 -12.60 1.24
CA HIS A 217 4.71 -12.01 0.09
C HIS A 217 3.65 -11.57 -0.92
N PHE A 218 3.97 -10.60 -1.76
CA PHE A 218 3.10 -10.21 -2.87
C PHE A 218 2.90 -11.36 -3.86
N ALA A 219 1.66 -11.54 -4.29
CA ALA A 219 1.20 -12.54 -5.25
C ALA A 219 0.27 -11.88 -6.29
N LEU A 220 0.10 -12.54 -7.44
CA LEU A 220 -0.98 -12.18 -8.36
C LEU A 220 -2.34 -12.63 -7.79
N PRO A 221 -3.42 -11.86 -8.00
CA PRO A 221 -4.75 -12.26 -7.53
C PRO A 221 -5.25 -13.47 -8.31
N ASP A 222 -6.08 -14.29 -7.66
CA ASP A 222 -6.87 -15.29 -8.35
C ASP A 222 -7.84 -14.59 -9.31
N LEU A 223 -7.81 -14.97 -10.59
CA LEU A 223 -8.58 -14.28 -11.64
C LEU A 223 -10.08 -14.64 -11.64
N GLY A 224 -10.45 -15.73 -10.97
CA GLY A 224 -11.84 -16.20 -10.93
C GLY A 224 -12.46 -16.27 -12.33
N PRO A 225 -13.66 -15.70 -12.55
CA PRO A 225 -14.32 -15.71 -13.86
C PRO A 225 -13.59 -14.98 -15.00
N ILE A 226 -12.59 -14.14 -14.71
CA ILE A 226 -11.75 -13.53 -15.77
C ILE A 226 -11.00 -14.62 -16.54
N GLY A 227 -10.68 -15.74 -15.88
CA GLY A 227 -10.11 -16.93 -16.50
C GLY A 227 -8.59 -16.96 -16.39
N ALA A 228 -7.89 -17.21 -17.51
CA ALA A 228 -6.46 -17.49 -17.51
C ALA A 228 -5.57 -16.28 -17.89
N ASN A 229 -6.16 -15.15 -18.28
CA ASN A 229 -5.43 -13.97 -18.76
C ASN A 229 -6.20 -12.69 -18.40
N GLY A 230 -5.47 -11.62 -18.09
CA GLY A 230 -6.07 -10.34 -17.69
C GLY A 230 -5.35 -9.71 -16.51
N LEU A 231 -5.74 -8.48 -16.16
CA LEU A 231 -5.13 -7.71 -15.08
C LEU A 231 -3.62 -7.54 -15.32
N ALA A 232 -2.78 -7.88 -14.33
CA ALA A 232 -1.34 -7.87 -14.45
C ALA A 232 -0.83 -9.22 -14.99
N ASN A 233 -0.63 -9.33 -16.30
CA ASN A 233 -0.14 -10.56 -16.91
C ASN A 233 1.27 -10.94 -16.39
N PRO A 234 1.52 -12.21 -15.99
CA PRO A 234 2.78 -12.64 -15.37
C PRO A 234 4.03 -12.30 -16.19
N ARG A 235 3.93 -12.34 -17.52
CA ARG A 235 5.05 -12.07 -18.45
C ARG A 235 5.65 -10.67 -18.25
N ASP A 236 4.84 -9.70 -17.87
CA ASP A 236 5.24 -8.29 -17.84
C ASP A 236 5.95 -7.89 -16.53
N PHE A 237 6.10 -8.83 -15.59
CA PHE A 237 6.97 -8.67 -14.42
C PHE A 237 8.41 -8.97 -14.79
N LEU A 238 9.28 -7.99 -14.59
CA LEU A 238 10.67 -8.00 -15.03
C LEU A 238 11.62 -8.09 -13.85
N HIS A 239 12.51 -9.07 -13.87
CA HIS A 239 13.54 -9.32 -12.87
C HIS A 239 14.91 -8.88 -13.40
N PRO A 240 15.83 -8.39 -12.55
CA PRO A 240 17.16 -7.98 -13.00
C PRO A 240 17.94 -9.18 -13.55
N VAL A 241 18.90 -8.94 -14.45
CA VAL A 241 19.97 -9.92 -14.73
C VAL A 241 21.10 -9.74 -13.72
N ALA A 242 21.84 -10.82 -13.42
CA ALA A 242 22.98 -10.79 -12.52
C ALA A 242 23.96 -9.67 -12.91
N TRP A 243 24.35 -8.90 -11.91
CA TRP A 243 25.33 -7.83 -12.01
C TRP A 243 26.06 -7.73 -10.66
N PHE A 244 27.36 -7.43 -10.71
CA PHE A 244 28.17 -7.18 -9.54
C PHE A 244 28.98 -5.90 -9.75
N GLU A 245 29.24 -5.19 -8.65
CA GLU A 245 29.96 -3.93 -8.68
C GLU A 245 31.46 -4.16 -9.03
N PRO A 246 31.95 -3.54 -10.12
CA PRO A 246 33.35 -3.61 -10.52
C PRO A 246 34.29 -3.08 -9.44
N GLU A 247 35.49 -3.64 -9.35
CA GLU A 247 36.44 -3.26 -8.28
C GLU A 247 36.86 -1.79 -8.32
N ALA A 248 36.91 -1.18 -9.51
CA ALA A 248 37.22 0.24 -9.69
C ALA A 248 36.14 1.19 -9.12
N GLU A 249 34.92 0.71 -8.93
CA GLU A 249 33.76 1.47 -8.43
C GLU A 249 33.51 1.20 -6.93
N ARG A 250 34.29 0.31 -6.30
CA ARG A 250 34.09 -0.05 -4.89
C ARG A 250 34.58 1.05 -3.95
N ALA A 251 33.71 1.44 -3.03
CA ALA A 251 34.13 2.14 -1.84
C ALA A 251 35.06 1.26 -0.98
N VAL A 252 36.08 1.87 -0.37
CA VAL A 252 37.01 1.20 0.56
C VAL A 252 36.27 0.69 1.81
N SER A 253 35.15 1.35 2.17
CA SER A 253 34.26 0.99 3.26
C SER A 253 32.80 1.19 2.84
N TYR A 254 31.93 0.28 3.24
CA TYR A 254 30.51 0.29 2.90
C TYR A 254 29.67 0.11 4.17
N ASN A 255 28.64 0.94 4.33
CA ASN A 255 27.71 0.87 5.46
C ASN A 255 26.47 0.06 5.10
N VAL A 256 26.26 -1.07 5.75
CA VAL A 256 25.02 -1.84 5.63
C VAL A 256 24.09 -1.39 6.73
N LEU A 257 23.01 -0.72 6.33
CA LEU A 257 21.86 -0.43 7.18
C LEU A 257 21.00 -1.68 7.28
N HIS A 258 20.56 -2.01 8.49
CA HIS A 258 19.68 -3.13 8.75
C HIS A 258 18.45 -2.62 9.49
N LYS A 259 17.28 -2.71 8.84
CA LYS A 259 16.00 -2.36 9.47
C LYS A 259 15.46 -3.58 10.18
N LEU A 260 15.26 -3.49 11.49
CA LEU A 260 14.73 -4.56 12.33
C LEU A 260 13.83 -3.98 13.41
N GLU A 261 12.59 -4.47 13.46
CA GLU A 261 11.49 -3.99 14.30
C GLU A 261 11.30 -2.47 14.23
N GLY A 262 11.42 -1.91 13.02
CA GLY A 262 11.29 -0.47 12.78
C GLY A 262 12.50 0.36 13.17
N GLN A 263 13.52 -0.24 13.80
CA GLN A 263 14.78 0.42 14.15
C GLN A 263 15.82 0.21 13.05
N LEU A 264 16.72 1.18 12.91
CA LEU A 264 17.86 1.08 12.00
C LEU A 264 19.15 0.80 12.78
N PHE A 265 19.90 -0.16 12.28
CA PHE A 265 21.24 -0.48 12.74
C PHE A 265 22.23 -0.32 11.58
N VAL A 266 23.50 -0.06 11.87
CA VAL A 266 24.56 0.03 10.87
C VAL A 266 25.71 -0.91 11.21
N ALA A 267 26.25 -1.57 10.19
CA ALA A 267 27.52 -2.28 10.24
C ALA A 267 28.40 -1.86 9.05
N ALA A 268 29.70 -1.77 9.27
CA ALA A 268 30.66 -1.50 8.22
C ALA A 268 31.22 -2.80 7.62
N GLN A 269 31.53 -2.78 6.33
CA GLN A 269 32.27 -3.85 5.65
C GLN A 269 33.24 -3.27 4.61
N ALA A 270 34.37 -3.93 4.38
CA ALA A 270 35.45 -3.47 3.49
C ALA A 270 35.21 -3.82 2.00
N PHE A 271 33.96 -3.92 1.58
CA PHE A 271 33.55 -4.24 0.22
C PHE A 271 32.08 -3.91 -0.04
N SER A 272 31.72 -3.82 -1.31
CA SER A 272 30.32 -3.68 -1.72
C SER A 272 29.49 -4.93 -1.45
N PRO A 273 28.26 -4.83 -0.91
CA PRO A 273 27.35 -5.96 -0.79
C PRO A 273 26.86 -6.46 -2.17
N PHE A 274 26.97 -5.64 -3.22
CA PHE A 274 26.55 -5.99 -4.59
C PHE A 274 27.66 -6.76 -5.31
N ASN A 275 28.03 -7.91 -4.74
CA ASN A 275 29.15 -8.73 -5.19
C ASN A 275 28.73 -10.14 -5.64
N VAL A 276 27.48 -10.29 -6.06
CA VAL A 276 26.89 -11.54 -6.56
C VAL A 276 27.12 -11.64 -8.06
N VAL A 277 27.94 -12.61 -8.46
CA VAL A 277 28.32 -12.80 -9.87
C VAL A 277 27.29 -13.62 -10.62
N ALA A 278 26.64 -14.56 -9.93
CA ALA A 278 25.56 -15.36 -10.49
C ALA A 278 24.57 -15.76 -9.40
N TRP A 279 23.34 -16.04 -9.80
CA TRP A 279 22.30 -16.48 -8.89
C TRP A 279 21.24 -17.32 -9.61
N HIS A 280 20.55 -18.18 -8.88
CA HIS A 280 19.35 -18.85 -9.37
C HIS A 280 18.30 -18.99 -8.27
N GLY A 281 17.02 -18.99 -8.63
CA GLY A 281 15.92 -19.11 -7.67
C GLY A 281 14.66 -18.35 -8.06
N ASN A 282 13.72 -18.27 -7.12
CA ASN A 282 12.41 -17.64 -7.30
C ASN A 282 12.11 -16.54 -6.26
N TYR A 283 13.09 -16.16 -5.44
CA TYR A 283 13.00 -15.06 -4.48
C TYR A 283 13.89 -13.92 -4.92
N VAL A 284 13.35 -13.09 -5.81
CA VAL A 284 14.12 -12.13 -6.62
C VAL A 284 13.34 -10.82 -6.69
N PRO A 285 14.00 -9.65 -6.57
CA PRO A 285 13.40 -8.35 -6.87
C PRO A 285 12.76 -8.30 -8.25
N TYR A 286 11.72 -7.50 -8.41
CA TYR A 286 11.10 -7.28 -9.71
C TYR A 286 10.51 -5.90 -9.84
N LYS A 287 10.28 -5.50 -11.10
CA LYS A 287 9.51 -4.31 -11.46
C LYS A 287 8.35 -4.67 -12.39
N TYR A 288 7.35 -3.79 -12.45
CA TYR A 288 6.21 -3.92 -13.34
C TYR A 288 5.77 -2.54 -13.83
N ASP A 289 5.48 -2.43 -15.12
CA ASP A 289 4.97 -1.21 -15.75
C ASP A 289 3.44 -1.20 -15.73
N LEU A 290 2.84 -0.26 -15.00
CA LEU A 290 1.38 -0.17 -14.84
C LEU A 290 0.66 0.17 -16.15
N ALA A 291 1.35 0.68 -17.17
CA ALA A 291 0.78 0.87 -18.50
C ALA A 291 0.47 -0.45 -19.21
N ARG A 292 1.04 -1.58 -18.74
CA ARG A 292 0.79 -2.93 -19.27
C ARG A 292 -0.38 -3.65 -18.60
N PHE A 293 -0.99 -3.02 -17.60
CA PHE A 293 -2.17 -3.58 -16.95
C PHE A 293 -3.31 -3.72 -17.97
N CYS A 294 -3.99 -4.86 -17.95
CA CYS A 294 -5.13 -5.16 -18.80
C CYS A 294 -6.42 -4.96 -17.98
N PRO A 295 -6.98 -3.72 -17.95
CA PRO A 295 -8.11 -3.43 -17.10
C PRO A 295 -9.37 -4.17 -17.56
N MET A 296 -10.04 -4.81 -16.61
CA MET A 296 -11.39 -5.35 -16.78
C MET A 296 -12.40 -4.36 -16.20
N ASN A 297 -13.55 -4.20 -16.84
CA ASN A 297 -14.58 -3.26 -16.39
C ASN A 297 -15.96 -3.62 -16.99
N SER A 298 -17.00 -2.90 -16.58
CA SER A 298 -18.34 -2.98 -17.16
C SER A 298 -18.33 -2.59 -18.64
N VAL A 299 -18.90 -3.45 -19.48
CA VAL A 299 -19.18 -3.18 -20.91
C VAL A 299 -20.67 -3.02 -21.20
N ALA A 300 -21.48 -2.87 -20.15
CA ALA A 300 -22.94 -2.70 -20.24
C ALA A 300 -23.40 -1.56 -19.31
N PHE A 301 -23.58 -1.84 -18.02
CA PHE A 301 -24.06 -0.88 -17.02
C PHE A 301 -23.36 -1.12 -15.67
N ASP A 302 -23.68 -0.26 -14.69
CA ASP A 302 -23.13 -0.23 -13.33
C ASP A 302 -21.62 0.08 -13.24
N HIS A 303 -21.15 0.25 -12.00
CA HIS A 303 -19.76 0.47 -11.67
C HIS A 303 -19.24 -0.75 -10.89
N PRO A 304 -18.36 -1.59 -11.47
CA PRO A 304 -17.81 -2.76 -10.80
C PRO A 304 -17.01 -2.41 -9.54
N ASP A 305 -16.95 -3.34 -8.58
CA ASP A 305 -16.13 -3.21 -7.38
C ASP A 305 -14.64 -2.97 -7.75
N PRO A 306 -13.92 -2.10 -7.02
CA PRO A 306 -12.54 -1.70 -7.38
C PRO A 306 -11.52 -2.84 -7.29
N SER A 307 -11.85 -3.96 -6.64
CA SER A 307 -11.03 -5.19 -6.62
C SER A 307 -10.78 -5.75 -8.02
N ILE A 308 -11.61 -5.40 -9.00
CA ILE A 308 -11.38 -5.72 -10.42
C ILE A 308 -10.08 -5.10 -10.98
N PHE A 309 -9.49 -4.13 -10.27
CA PHE A 309 -8.24 -3.49 -10.65
C PHE A 309 -7.02 -3.89 -9.78
N THR A 310 -7.10 -5.00 -9.05
CA THR A 310 -5.97 -5.53 -8.27
C THR A 310 -4.79 -5.93 -9.17
N VAL A 311 -3.61 -5.40 -8.87
CA VAL A 311 -2.33 -5.73 -9.53
C VAL A 311 -1.59 -6.81 -8.74
N LEU A 312 -1.44 -6.61 -7.43
CA LEU A 312 -0.81 -7.54 -6.50
C LEU A 312 -1.64 -7.62 -5.22
N THR A 313 -1.66 -8.79 -4.59
CA THR A 313 -2.29 -9.05 -3.29
C THR A 313 -1.28 -9.67 -2.34
N VAL A 314 -1.46 -9.48 -1.04
CA VAL A 314 -0.75 -10.22 0.02
C VAL A 314 -1.77 -11.09 0.73
N PRO A 315 -1.87 -12.39 0.36
CA PRO A 315 -2.84 -13.30 0.97
C PRO A 315 -2.66 -13.41 2.47
N SER A 316 -3.76 -13.63 3.19
CA SER A 316 -3.68 -13.99 4.61
C SER A 316 -3.14 -15.40 4.79
N TYR A 317 -2.41 -15.64 5.88
CA TYR A 317 -2.01 -16.98 6.28
C TYR A 317 -3.19 -17.85 6.71
N THR A 318 -4.32 -17.25 7.09
CA THR A 318 -5.55 -17.97 7.41
C THR A 318 -6.34 -18.20 6.12
N PRO A 319 -6.54 -19.46 5.67
CA PRO A 319 -7.31 -19.74 4.46
C PRO A 319 -8.73 -19.15 4.54
N GLY A 320 -9.13 -18.40 3.51
CA GLY A 320 -10.44 -17.76 3.44
C GLY A 320 -10.59 -16.46 4.24
N ALA A 321 -9.58 -16.05 5.01
CA ALA A 321 -9.54 -14.71 5.59
C ALA A 321 -9.23 -13.68 4.49
N PRO A 322 -9.68 -12.41 4.65
CA PRO A 322 -9.38 -11.36 3.69
C PRO A 322 -7.86 -11.15 3.58
N PRO A 323 -7.36 -10.70 2.41
CA PRO A 323 -5.95 -10.43 2.22
C PRO A 323 -5.44 -9.40 3.24
N THR A 324 -4.15 -9.48 3.56
CA THR A 324 -3.49 -8.50 4.42
C THR A 324 -3.54 -7.12 3.75
N ALA A 325 -3.22 -7.09 2.46
CA ALA A 325 -3.27 -5.90 1.63
C ALA A 325 -3.49 -6.25 0.15
N ASP A 326 -4.23 -5.40 -0.55
CA ASP A 326 -4.34 -5.39 -2.00
C ASP A 326 -3.76 -4.08 -2.55
N PHE A 327 -2.91 -4.20 -3.58
CA PHE A 327 -2.45 -3.08 -4.39
C PHE A 327 -3.31 -2.99 -5.65
N VAL A 328 -4.18 -1.99 -5.66
CA VAL A 328 -5.17 -1.72 -6.70
C VAL A 328 -4.76 -0.47 -7.48
N VAL A 329 -4.98 -0.44 -8.79
CA VAL A 329 -4.72 0.76 -9.61
C VAL A 329 -5.98 1.30 -10.27
N PHE A 330 -6.00 2.58 -10.58
CA PHE A 330 -7.08 3.20 -11.37
C PHE A 330 -6.45 3.67 -12.68
N PRO A 331 -6.29 2.76 -13.66
CA PRO A 331 -5.53 3.03 -14.86
C PRO A 331 -6.38 3.76 -15.91
N PRO A 332 -5.75 4.24 -17.00
CA PRO A 332 -6.45 4.70 -18.18
C PRO A 332 -7.38 3.61 -18.71
N ARG A 333 -8.64 3.94 -18.97
CA ARG A 333 -9.66 2.97 -19.37
C ARG A 333 -10.85 3.62 -20.08
N TRP A 334 -11.61 2.79 -20.79
CA TRP A 334 -12.88 3.20 -21.39
C TRP A 334 -14.00 3.21 -20.34
N LEU A 335 -14.88 4.19 -20.45
CA LEU A 335 -16.11 4.34 -19.70
C LEU A 335 -17.28 4.26 -20.68
N VAL A 336 -17.97 3.13 -20.66
CA VAL A 336 -19.04 2.80 -21.61
C VAL A 336 -20.35 2.41 -20.93
N ALA A 337 -20.39 2.45 -19.58
CA ALA A 337 -21.58 2.07 -18.83
C ALA A 337 -22.75 2.99 -19.18
N GLU A 338 -23.84 2.40 -19.66
CA GLU A 338 -25.08 3.08 -20.05
C GLU A 338 -25.96 3.32 -18.83
N HIS A 339 -26.68 4.46 -18.82
CA HIS A 339 -27.64 4.82 -17.76
C HIS A 339 -27.10 4.69 -16.33
N THR A 340 -25.79 4.92 -16.17
CA THR A 340 -25.05 4.59 -14.95
C THR A 340 -24.41 5.84 -14.37
N PHE A 341 -24.48 5.99 -13.05
CA PHE A 341 -23.60 6.91 -12.33
C PHE A 341 -22.16 6.38 -12.41
N ARG A 342 -21.39 6.85 -13.40
CA ARG A 342 -20.06 6.34 -13.74
C ARG A 342 -18.97 6.52 -12.66
N PRO A 343 -18.95 7.61 -11.85
CA PRO A 343 -17.99 7.72 -10.75
C PRO A 343 -18.17 6.59 -9.72
N PRO A 344 -17.17 6.35 -8.84
CA PRO A 344 -17.33 5.42 -7.73
C PRO A 344 -18.59 5.73 -6.90
N TYR A 345 -19.30 4.70 -6.45
CA TYR A 345 -20.49 4.88 -5.62
C TYR A 345 -20.15 5.40 -4.21
N TYR A 346 -21.14 5.99 -3.52
CA TYR A 346 -20.99 6.27 -2.09
C TYR A 346 -20.82 4.96 -1.32
N HIS A 347 -19.83 4.91 -0.44
CA HIS A 347 -19.29 3.65 0.05
C HIS A 347 -18.94 3.69 1.54
N ARG A 348 -19.10 2.53 2.19
CA ARG A 348 -18.70 2.19 3.55
C ARG A 348 -18.21 0.75 3.52
N ASN A 349 -16.95 0.54 3.83
CA ASN A 349 -16.27 -0.74 3.63
C ASN A 349 -15.83 -1.36 4.96
N VAL A 350 -15.74 -2.68 5.05
CA VAL A 350 -15.06 -3.34 6.18
C VAL A 350 -13.53 -3.17 6.09
N MET A 351 -12.99 -3.02 4.88
CA MET A 351 -11.59 -2.74 4.63
C MET A 351 -11.25 -1.28 4.94
N SER A 352 -9.95 -0.98 5.03
CA SER A 352 -9.42 0.38 5.10
C SER A 352 -8.66 0.72 3.82
N GLU A 353 -8.96 1.89 3.26
CA GLU A 353 -8.56 2.31 1.91
C GLU A 353 -7.55 3.47 1.99
N PHE A 354 -6.28 3.19 1.72
CA PHE A 354 -5.26 4.22 1.52
C PHE A 354 -5.11 4.49 0.02
N MET A 355 -5.41 5.72 -0.42
CA MET A 355 -5.23 6.12 -1.81
C MET A 355 -4.02 7.02 -2.03
N GLY A 356 -3.31 6.80 -3.13
CA GLY A 356 -2.26 7.69 -3.63
C GLY A 356 -2.48 8.08 -5.09
N LEU A 357 -1.76 9.11 -5.54
CA LEU A 357 -1.87 9.64 -6.90
C LEU A 357 -0.48 9.81 -7.51
N ILE A 358 -0.20 9.07 -8.58
CA ILE A 358 1.09 9.10 -9.27
C ILE A 358 1.16 10.35 -10.17
N ARG A 359 0.11 10.59 -10.95
CA ARG A 359 -0.01 11.74 -11.88
C ARG A 359 -1.47 12.05 -12.20
N GLY A 360 -1.72 13.26 -12.69
CA GLY A 360 -3.03 13.72 -13.15
C GLY A 360 -4.00 14.04 -12.03
N GLN A 361 -5.28 13.72 -12.25
CA GLN A 361 -6.39 13.95 -11.34
C GLN A 361 -7.26 12.70 -11.22
N TYR A 362 -7.68 12.36 -10.00
CA TYR A 362 -8.58 11.23 -9.75
C TYR A 362 -10.04 11.64 -9.94
N GLU A 363 -10.82 10.82 -10.65
CA GLU A 363 -12.17 11.16 -11.12
C GLU A 363 -13.18 11.46 -10.01
N ALA A 364 -13.00 10.87 -8.81
CA ALA A 364 -13.91 11.07 -7.69
C ALA A 364 -13.64 12.36 -6.89
N LYS A 365 -12.57 13.10 -7.22
CA LYS A 365 -12.08 14.27 -6.47
C LYS A 365 -11.75 15.43 -7.41
N LEU A 366 -12.78 16.17 -7.80
CA LEU A 366 -12.68 17.37 -8.64
C LEU A 366 -12.41 18.65 -7.85
N ASP A 367 -12.50 18.62 -6.51
CA ASP A 367 -12.23 19.75 -5.62
C ASP A 367 -10.79 20.31 -5.67
N GLY A 368 -9.87 19.62 -6.35
CA GLY A 368 -8.47 20.01 -6.49
C GLY A 368 -7.60 19.70 -5.26
N GLY A 369 -8.15 19.02 -4.24
CA GLY A 369 -7.43 18.75 -2.99
C GLY A 369 -6.61 17.46 -2.98
N PHE A 370 -6.82 16.56 -3.95
CA PHE A 370 -6.05 15.31 -4.10
C PHE A 370 -5.08 15.42 -5.29
N LEU A 371 -3.83 15.76 -4.99
CA LEU A 371 -2.79 16.08 -5.97
C LEU A 371 -1.73 14.96 -6.06
N PRO A 372 -0.99 14.85 -7.19
CA PRO A 372 0.10 13.89 -7.30
C PRO A 372 1.12 14.01 -6.16
N GLY A 373 1.43 12.90 -5.49
CA GLY A 373 2.26 12.86 -4.28
C GLY A 373 1.50 13.05 -2.98
N GLY A 374 0.21 13.40 -3.03
CA GLY A 374 -0.70 13.42 -1.89
C GLY A 374 -1.27 12.03 -1.58
N ALA A 375 -2.05 11.93 -0.51
CA ALA A 375 -2.67 10.68 -0.07
C ALA A 375 -4.04 10.91 0.58
N SER A 376 -4.87 9.88 0.67
CA SER A 376 -6.02 9.88 1.58
C SER A 376 -6.20 8.54 2.25
N LEU A 377 -6.80 8.54 3.45
CA LEU A 377 -7.10 7.34 4.20
C LEU A 377 -8.57 7.36 4.62
N HIS A 378 -9.32 6.34 4.18
CA HIS A 378 -10.68 6.06 4.61
C HIS A 378 -10.66 4.75 5.40
N LEU A 379 -10.98 4.84 6.69
CA LEU A 379 -10.90 3.70 7.59
C LEU A 379 -12.18 2.86 7.54
N CYS A 380 -12.10 1.66 8.11
CA CYS A 380 -13.23 0.74 8.23
C CYS A 380 -14.52 1.45 8.63
N CYS A 381 -15.53 1.31 7.77
CA CYS A 381 -16.89 1.81 7.86
C CYS A 381 -17.03 3.34 7.88
N THR A 382 -15.94 4.10 7.70
CA THR A 382 -15.99 5.56 7.52
C THR A 382 -16.62 5.87 6.15
N PRO A 383 -17.75 6.62 6.10
CA PRO A 383 -18.40 6.95 4.83
C PRO A 383 -17.49 7.77 3.91
N HIS A 384 -17.47 7.43 2.64
CA HIS A 384 -16.76 8.16 1.60
C HIS A 384 -17.48 8.01 0.25
N GLY A 385 -16.98 8.68 -0.78
CA GLY A 385 -17.57 8.69 -2.11
C GLY A 385 -17.17 9.95 -2.89
N PRO A 386 -17.77 10.19 -4.06
CA PRO A 386 -17.52 11.36 -4.87
C PRO A 386 -17.78 12.66 -4.10
N ASP A 387 -16.95 13.67 -4.34
CA ASP A 387 -17.19 15.00 -3.81
C ASP A 387 -18.45 15.65 -4.44
N THR A 388 -18.90 16.76 -3.85
CA THR A 388 -20.11 17.48 -4.28
C THR A 388 -20.06 17.85 -5.77
N ALA A 389 -18.91 18.36 -6.24
CA ALA A 389 -18.75 18.82 -7.62
C ALA A 389 -18.82 17.65 -8.61
N THR A 390 -18.23 16.51 -8.26
CA THR A 390 -18.25 15.28 -9.04
C THR A 390 -19.67 14.73 -9.15
N TYR A 391 -20.40 14.68 -8.03
CA TYR A 391 -21.79 14.24 -8.03
C TYR A 391 -22.68 15.12 -8.92
N GLU A 392 -22.69 16.44 -8.68
CA GLU A 392 -23.57 17.36 -9.43
C GLU A 392 -23.23 17.35 -10.93
N ARG A 393 -21.95 17.25 -11.30
CA ARG A 393 -21.52 17.10 -12.71
C ARG A 393 -22.03 15.81 -13.34
N ALA A 394 -21.89 14.68 -12.65
CA ALA A 394 -22.28 13.38 -13.17
C ALA A 394 -23.80 13.27 -13.41
N VAL A 395 -24.62 13.83 -12.51
CA VAL A 395 -26.09 13.76 -12.64
C VAL A 395 -26.69 14.85 -13.54
N ALA A 396 -25.96 15.96 -13.77
CA ALA A 396 -26.41 17.02 -14.69
C ALA A 396 -26.40 16.57 -16.16
N GLY A 397 -25.53 15.64 -16.54
CA GLY A 397 -25.41 15.10 -17.91
C GLY A 397 -26.55 14.16 -18.34
N GLY A 398 -27.41 13.71 -17.42
CA GLY A 398 -28.33 12.58 -17.63
C GLY A 398 -29.83 12.86 -17.45
N ARG A 399 -30.32 14.10 -17.64
CA ARG A 399 -31.75 14.43 -17.43
C ARG A 399 -32.54 14.77 -18.70
N GLY A 400 -32.12 14.29 -19.87
CA GLY A 400 -32.89 14.43 -21.11
C GLY A 400 -32.71 13.23 -22.04
N GLU A 401 -33.78 12.83 -22.71
CA GLU A 401 -33.72 11.97 -23.90
C GLU A 401 -32.81 12.66 -24.94
N GLY A 402 -31.53 12.28 -24.96
CA GLY A 402 -30.48 12.88 -25.80
C GLY A 402 -29.21 13.40 -25.09
N GLY A 403 -29.03 13.17 -23.78
CA GLY A 403 -27.83 13.59 -23.03
C GLY A 403 -26.56 12.75 -23.34
N GLU A 404 -25.39 13.40 -23.28
CA GLU A 404 -24.05 12.98 -23.74
C GLU A 404 -23.42 11.73 -23.07
N ASP A 405 -24.11 10.59 -22.99
CA ASP A 405 -23.59 9.35 -22.38
C ASP A 405 -22.85 8.42 -23.37
N GLY A 406 -22.23 8.98 -24.41
CA GLY A 406 -21.41 8.22 -25.35
C GLY A 406 -20.17 7.59 -24.68
N PRO A 407 -19.47 6.67 -25.38
CA PRO A 407 -18.19 6.14 -24.94
C PRO A 407 -17.19 7.26 -24.66
N SER A 408 -16.61 7.28 -23.45
CA SER A 408 -15.54 8.21 -23.09
C SER A 408 -14.32 7.45 -22.56
N ARG A 409 -13.17 8.12 -22.49
CA ARG A 409 -11.92 7.50 -22.06
C ARG A 409 -11.25 8.35 -20.99
N LEU A 410 -10.87 7.72 -19.88
CA LEU A 410 -9.88 8.25 -18.95
C LEU A 410 -8.50 8.03 -19.56
N GLY A 411 -7.78 9.11 -19.83
CA GLY A 411 -6.54 9.08 -20.58
C GLY A 411 -5.31 8.75 -19.74
N HIS A 412 -4.14 8.76 -20.39
CA HIS A 412 -2.86 8.40 -19.77
C HIS A 412 -2.35 9.45 -18.77
N GLU A 413 -2.95 10.64 -18.76
CA GLU A 413 -2.63 11.73 -17.85
C GLU A 413 -2.91 11.42 -16.39
N THR A 414 -3.83 10.49 -16.10
CA THR A 414 -4.19 10.10 -14.72
C THR A 414 -3.73 8.69 -14.39
N LEU A 415 -3.24 8.52 -13.15
CA LEU A 415 -2.95 7.21 -12.58
C LEU A 415 -3.00 7.31 -11.05
N ALA A 416 -4.13 6.91 -10.47
CA ALA A 416 -4.27 6.72 -9.04
C ALA A 416 -4.05 5.25 -8.66
N PHE A 417 -3.85 4.99 -7.39
CA PHE A 417 -3.78 3.65 -6.84
C PHE A 417 -4.31 3.62 -5.41
N MET A 418 -4.52 2.41 -4.91
CA MET A 418 -4.95 2.15 -3.55
C MET A 418 -4.15 0.99 -2.93
N PHE A 419 -3.77 1.16 -1.67
CA PHE A 419 -3.45 0.08 -0.76
C PHE A 419 -4.70 -0.17 0.09
N GLU A 420 -5.46 -1.19 -0.26
CA GLU A 420 -6.61 -1.62 0.55
C GLU A 420 -6.16 -2.68 1.55
N THR A 421 -6.61 -2.59 2.79
CA THR A 421 -6.09 -3.43 3.89
C THR A 421 -7.22 -3.92 4.78
N SER A 422 -7.15 -5.18 5.22
CA SER A 422 -8.22 -5.80 6.01
C SER A 422 -8.23 -5.36 7.46
N ALA A 423 -7.05 -5.15 8.04
CA ALA A 423 -6.92 -4.65 9.40
C ALA A 423 -6.96 -3.11 9.41
N ILE A 424 -7.60 -2.54 10.43
CA ILE A 424 -7.71 -1.09 10.60
C ILE A 424 -6.32 -0.52 10.94
N PRO A 425 -5.72 0.32 10.08
CA PRO A 425 -4.43 0.91 10.37
C PRO A 425 -4.55 1.99 11.44
N ARG A 426 -3.55 2.06 12.32
CA ARG A 426 -3.33 3.16 13.25
C ARG A 426 -2.38 4.16 12.60
N VAL A 427 -2.70 5.44 12.75
CA VAL A 427 -1.95 6.54 12.13
C VAL A 427 -0.78 6.91 13.03
N SER A 428 0.39 7.20 12.46
CA SER A 428 1.50 7.69 13.27
C SER A 428 1.17 9.09 13.83
N PRO A 429 1.54 9.41 15.08
CA PRO A 429 1.35 10.75 15.62
C PRO A 429 1.99 11.83 14.74
N ALA A 430 3.17 11.54 14.18
CA ALA A 430 3.87 12.43 13.26
C ALA A 430 3.05 12.71 11.98
N ALA A 431 2.43 11.69 11.38
CA ALA A 431 1.62 11.87 10.17
C ALA A 431 0.32 12.62 10.43
N LEU A 432 -0.26 12.48 11.63
CA LEU A 432 -1.45 13.23 12.03
C LEU A 432 -1.13 14.70 12.35
N GLY A 433 0.06 14.96 12.87
CA GLY A 433 0.54 16.30 13.23
C GLY A 433 1.20 17.08 12.08
N CYS A 434 1.49 16.44 10.94
CA CYS A 434 2.33 17.06 9.92
C CYS A 434 1.60 18.21 9.16
N PRO A 435 2.35 19.19 8.63
CA PRO A 435 1.77 20.31 7.89
C PRO A 435 1.02 19.90 6.61
N SER A 436 1.29 18.71 6.08
CA SER A 436 0.66 18.19 4.87
C SER A 436 -0.79 17.76 5.09
N VAL A 437 -1.25 17.56 6.33
CA VAL A 437 -2.63 17.16 6.61
C VAL A 437 -3.61 18.26 6.17
N ASP A 438 -4.55 17.89 5.32
CA ASP A 438 -5.68 18.74 4.94
C ASP A 438 -6.80 18.64 5.98
N ARG A 439 -6.82 19.61 6.90
CA ARG A 439 -7.81 19.68 7.99
C ARG A 439 -9.23 20.00 7.50
N ASP A 440 -9.37 20.44 6.27
CA ASP A 440 -10.63 20.83 5.66
C ASP A 440 -11.19 19.76 4.71
N TYR A 441 -10.63 18.54 4.72
CA TYR A 441 -11.01 17.49 3.79
C TYR A 441 -12.53 17.20 3.77
N TYR A 442 -13.18 17.19 4.94
CA TYR A 442 -14.62 16.95 5.05
C TYR A 442 -15.47 17.93 4.24
N LYS A 443 -14.99 19.16 3.96
CA LYS A 443 -15.74 20.20 3.25
C LYS A 443 -16.09 19.80 1.82
N CYS A 444 -15.36 18.87 1.21
CA CYS A 444 -15.65 18.42 -0.16
C CYS A 444 -17.05 17.75 -0.30
N TRP A 445 -17.62 17.23 0.79
CA TRP A 445 -18.96 16.63 0.82
C TRP A 445 -20.06 17.52 1.43
N VAL A 446 -19.71 18.63 2.11
CA VAL A 446 -20.67 19.49 2.83
C VAL A 446 -21.72 20.12 1.91
N GLY A 447 -21.40 20.29 0.62
CA GLY A 447 -22.31 20.86 -0.38
C GLY A 447 -23.36 19.88 -0.92
N LEU A 448 -23.31 18.59 -0.57
CA LEU A 448 -24.30 17.61 -1.01
C LEU A 448 -25.69 17.96 -0.44
N ARG A 449 -26.69 18.02 -1.33
CA ARG A 449 -28.08 18.37 -0.99
C ARG A 449 -29.04 17.22 -1.24
N SER A 450 -30.19 17.26 -0.59
CA SER A 450 -31.29 16.35 -0.94
C SER A 450 -31.83 16.69 -2.32
N HIS A 451 -31.93 15.68 -3.19
CA HIS A 451 -32.64 15.72 -4.46
C HIS A 451 -33.93 14.89 -4.43
N PHE A 452 -34.33 14.41 -3.26
CA PHE A 452 -35.51 13.57 -3.08
C PHE A 452 -36.79 14.38 -3.25
N ASP A 453 -37.63 13.96 -4.20
CA ASP A 453 -38.97 14.48 -4.42
C ASP A 453 -39.97 13.32 -4.28
N PRO A 454 -40.75 13.23 -3.19
CA PRO A 454 -41.72 12.17 -2.98
C PRO A 454 -42.91 12.23 -3.93
N THR A 455 -43.04 13.32 -4.72
CA THR A 455 -44.13 13.52 -5.68
C THR A 455 -43.71 13.19 -7.12
N ALA A 456 -42.41 13.03 -7.37
CA ALA A 456 -41.91 12.65 -8.68
C ALA A 456 -42.34 11.22 -9.03
N VAL A 457 -42.93 11.05 -10.21
CA VAL A 457 -43.28 9.74 -10.76
C VAL A 457 -42.14 9.29 -11.67
N PRO A 458 -41.46 8.17 -11.39
CA PRO A 458 -40.38 7.68 -12.25
C PRO A 458 -40.88 7.40 -13.68
N PRO A 459 -40.05 7.65 -14.71
CA PRO A 459 -40.38 7.27 -16.08
C PRO A 459 -40.75 5.79 -16.17
N GLY A 460 -41.86 5.47 -16.84
CA GLY A 460 -42.34 4.10 -17.01
C GLY A 460 -43.15 3.53 -15.82
N VAL A 461 -43.33 4.28 -14.73
CA VAL A 461 -44.19 3.89 -13.60
C VAL A 461 -45.48 4.68 -13.65
N THR A 462 -46.64 4.01 -13.77
CA THR A 462 -47.93 4.67 -13.53
C THR A 462 -48.13 4.87 -12.04
N ALA A 463 -48.34 6.11 -11.60
CA ALA A 463 -48.68 6.41 -10.22
C ALA A 463 -49.90 5.57 -9.78
N PRO A 464 -49.92 4.98 -8.58
CA PRO A 464 -51.11 4.32 -8.08
C PRO A 464 -52.26 5.33 -8.07
N GLY A 465 -53.31 5.03 -8.84
CA GLY A 465 -54.44 5.93 -9.03
C GLY A 465 -54.98 6.41 -7.69
N ALA A 466 -55.10 7.72 -7.52
CA ALA A 466 -55.81 8.31 -6.40
C ALA A 466 -57.22 7.74 -6.38
N ALA A 467 -57.47 6.76 -5.50
CA ALA A 467 -58.80 6.22 -5.27
C ALA A 467 -59.66 7.37 -4.76
N THR A 468 -60.53 7.87 -5.64
CA THR A 468 -61.54 8.87 -5.32
C THR A 468 -62.47 8.28 -4.28
N ALA A 469 -62.43 8.84 -3.07
CA ALA A 469 -63.39 8.54 -2.02
C ALA A 469 -64.76 9.10 -2.42
N ALA A 470 -65.54 8.31 -3.15
CA ALA A 470 -66.98 8.52 -3.33
C ALA A 470 -67.71 7.64 -2.32
N VAL A 471 -67.96 8.16 -1.12
CA VAL A 471 -68.92 7.56 -0.19
C VAL A 471 -70.25 8.31 -0.33
N GLY A 472 -71.15 7.73 -1.13
CA GLY A 472 -72.57 8.06 -1.14
C GLY A 472 -73.39 6.97 -0.46
N GLY A 473 -74.22 7.36 0.51
CA GLY A 473 -75.57 6.79 0.67
C GLY A 473 -75.78 5.54 1.54
N LYS A 474 -76.14 5.80 2.81
CA LYS A 474 -77.23 5.19 3.62
C LYS A 474 -77.44 3.67 3.69
N GLY A 475 -77.38 3.15 4.92
CA GLY A 475 -78.11 1.94 5.36
C GLY A 475 -78.10 1.82 6.89
N ALA A 476 -79.27 1.92 7.51
CA ALA A 476 -79.48 1.91 8.96
C ALA A 476 -79.61 0.47 9.54
N GLY A 477 -79.26 0.30 10.82
CA GLY A 477 -79.60 -0.90 11.61
C GLY A 477 -78.86 -0.97 12.94
N ALA A 478 -79.59 -0.78 14.04
CA ALA A 478 -79.10 -0.66 15.41
C ALA A 478 -78.82 -2.02 16.11
N ALA A 479 -77.87 -2.06 17.05
CA ALA A 479 -78.09 -2.36 18.47
C ALA A 479 -76.78 -2.62 19.28
N ALA A 480 -76.71 -1.89 20.40
CA ALA A 480 -75.85 -1.92 21.59
C ALA A 480 -75.05 -3.19 21.98
N SER A 481 -73.82 -3.03 22.51
CA SER A 481 -73.53 -2.81 23.95
C SER A 481 -72.04 -3.01 24.31
N GLY A 482 -71.54 -2.23 25.28
CA GLY A 482 -70.22 -2.36 25.95
C GLY A 482 -69.09 -1.61 25.23
N GLY A 483 -68.55 -0.47 25.67
CA GLY A 483 -68.39 0.05 27.03
C GLY A 483 -67.02 -0.34 27.58
N VAL A 484 -65.97 0.44 27.29
CA VAL A 484 -64.95 1.00 28.22
C VAL A 484 -63.93 1.78 27.37
N ALA A 485 -63.72 3.05 27.74
CA ALA A 485 -62.68 3.91 27.20
C ALA A 485 -61.69 4.32 28.31
N ALA A 486 -60.46 4.55 27.84
CA ALA A 486 -59.46 5.50 28.33
C ALA A 486 -58.67 5.20 29.61
N GLY A 487 -57.36 5.49 29.53
CA GLY A 487 -56.57 5.85 30.71
C GLY A 487 -55.06 5.69 30.57
N ASN A 488 -54.39 6.73 30.05
CA ASN A 488 -52.93 6.93 30.03
C ASN A 488 -52.24 6.72 31.39
N GLY A 489 -50.92 6.41 31.36
CA GLY A 489 -50.08 6.50 32.55
C GLY A 489 -48.58 6.35 32.28
N VAL A 490 -47.91 7.47 32.00
CA VAL A 490 -46.46 7.66 32.01
C VAL A 490 -45.89 7.38 33.41
N VAL A 491 -44.74 6.71 33.52
CA VAL A 491 -43.98 6.63 34.79
C VAL A 491 -42.55 7.12 34.59
N LYS A 492 -42.24 8.24 35.25
CA LYS A 492 -40.90 8.79 35.51
C LYS A 492 -40.35 8.19 36.81
N ALA A 493 -39.06 7.90 36.82
CA ALA A 493 -38.31 7.42 37.98
C ALA A 493 -38.17 8.49 39.08
N GLY A 494 -38.35 8.05 40.33
CA GLY A 494 -38.04 8.81 41.55
C GLY A 494 -37.01 8.05 42.39
N LYS A 495 -36.02 8.80 42.88
CA LYS A 495 -35.04 8.42 43.91
C LYS A 495 -35.74 8.11 45.23
N ASP A 496 -35.13 7.28 46.06
CA ASP A 496 -34.89 7.61 47.47
C ASP A 496 -33.80 6.73 48.09
N ALA A 497 -32.98 7.37 48.92
CA ALA A 497 -31.92 6.82 49.73
C ALA A 497 -32.00 7.50 51.10
N ASP A 498 -31.89 6.73 52.20
CA ASP A 498 -31.30 7.22 53.45
C ASP A 498 -30.95 6.07 54.43
N ARG A 499 -29.72 6.16 54.97
CA ARG A 499 -29.24 5.94 56.38
C ARG A 499 -29.35 4.55 57.05
N ASP A 500 -28.45 4.10 57.96
CA ASP A 500 -27.38 4.76 58.73
C ASP A 500 -26.39 3.76 59.39
N GLY A 501 -25.24 4.29 59.88
CA GLY A 501 -24.39 3.75 60.97
C GLY A 501 -23.05 3.11 60.56
N GLY A 502 -21.84 3.47 61.01
CA GLY A 502 -21.34 4.43 62.00
C GLY A 502 -20.03 3.88 62.63
N GLY A 503 -18.92 4.64 62.64
CA GLY A 503 -17.69 4.26 63.37
C GLY A 503 -16.41 5.07 63.04
N LYS A 504 -15.95 5.89 64.00
CA LYS A 504 -14.72 6.75 64.05
C LYS A 504 -13.43 5.88 64.18
N ALA A 505 -12.15 6.32 64.12
CA ALA A 505 -11.47 7.61 64.22
C ALA A 505 -9.97 7.52 63.81
N ASN A 506 -9.41 8.66 63.38
CA ASN A 506 -8.08 9.27 63.61
C ASN A 506 -6.70 8.57 63.45
N GLY A 507 -5.79 9.33 62.79
CA GLY A 507 -4.34 9.42 63.01
C GLY A 507 -3.49 8.73 61.93
N LEU A 508 -2.31 9.19 61.50
CA LEU A 508 -1.50 10.40 61.61
C LEU A 508 -0.20 10.11 60.80
N ALA A 509 0.50 11.16 60.35
CA ALA A 509 1.94 11.21 60.03
C ALA A 509 2.45 10.75 58.63
N GLU A 510 2.74 11.76 57.81
CA GLU A 510 3.85 11.79 56.85
C GLU A 510 5.22 11.68 57.55
N GLY A 511 6.23 11.17 56.84
CA GLY A 511 7.62 11.13 57.29
C GLY A 511 8.59 10.79 56.17
N LEU A 512 9.37 11.81 55.78
CA LEU A 512 10.46 11.87 54.79
C LEU A 512 11.56 10.80 54.94
N GLY A 513 12.27 10.53 53.83
CA GLY A 513 13.60 9.92 53.86
C GLY A 513 14.19 9.67 52.47
N GLY A 514 14.95 10.64 51.95
CA GLY A 514 15.79 10.45 50.76
C GLY A 514 17.17 9.88 51.10
N LEU A 515 17.79 9.21 50.13
CA LEU A 515 19.21 8.84 49.97
C LEU A 515 19.35 8.57 48.45
N GLY A 516 20.31 9.05 47.67
CA GLY A 516 21.69 9.43 47.95
C GLY A 516 22.57 8.67 46.95
N LEU A 517 23.31 9.41 46.13
CA LEU A 517 24.11 9.01 44.96
C LEU A 517 25.18 7.92 45.21
N SER A 518 25.42 7.10 44.17
CA SER A 518 26.76 6.73 43.66
C SER A 518 26.66 6.32 42.20
#